data_AF-A0A3N5NWQ2-F1
#
_entry.id   AF-A0A3N5NWQ2-F1
#
_cell.length_a   1.000
_cell.length_b   1.000
_cell.length_c   1.000
_cell.angle_alpha   90.00
_cell.angle_beta   90.00
_cell.angle_gamma   90.00
#
_symmetry.space_group_name_H-M   'P 1'
#
loop_
_entity.id
_entity.type
_entity.pdbx_description
1 polymer ?
#
loop_
_entity_poly.entity_id
_entity_poly.type
_entity_poly.pdbx_seq_one_letter_code
_entity_poly.pdbx_strand_id
1 'polypeptide(L)' 'YREITSLRARATAALGPRFDIRAFHDTVLGRGGVTLPMLREQVDQWIQVESKK' A
#
# COMPACT_ATOMS: atom_id res chain seq x y z
N TYR A 1 6.69 -9.96 -11.90
CA TYR A 1 5.68 -9.55 -10.90
C TYR A 1 6.25 -9.63 -9.47
N ARG A 2 7.12 -8.68 -9.04
CA ARG A 2 7.67 -8.64 -7.66
C ARG A 2 7.46 -7.29 -6.93
N GLU A 3 6.89 -6.30 -7.60
CA GLU A 3 6.74 -4.96 -7.01
C GLU A 3 5.62 -4.87 -5.98
N ILE A 4 4.47 -5.50 -6.22
CA ILE A 4 3.36 -5.54 -5.24
C ILE A 4 3.82 -6.17 -3.93
N THR A 5 4.63 -7.25 -3.99
CA THR A 5 5.20 -7.89 -2.80
C THR A 5 6.17 -6.98 -2.06
N SER A 6 6.95 -6.17 -2.78
CA SER A 6 7.89 -5.20 -2.18
C SER A 6 7.14 -4.05 -1.50
N LEU A 7 6.10 -3.52 -2.14
CA LEU A 7 5.22 -2.50 -1.57
C LEU A 7 4.50 -3.02 -0.33
N ARG A 8 4.02 -4.27 -0.37
CA ARG A 8 3.43 -4.94 0.79
C ARG A 8 4.43 -5.03 1.93
N ALA A 9 5.64 -5.50 1.69
CA ALA A 9 6.67 -5.61 2.73
C ALA A 9 6.99 -4.24 3.36
N ARG A 10 7.05 -3.18 2.54
CA ARG A 10 7.29 -1.81 3.01
C ARG A 10 6.14 -1.30 3.88
N ALA A 11 4.91 -1.51 3.44
CA ALA A 11 3.73 -1.11 4.20
C ALA A 11 3.58 -1.90 5.51
N THR A 12 3.83 -3.20 5.49
CA THR A 12 3.84 -4.02 6.71
C THR A 12 4.93 -3.58 7.67
N ALA A 13 6.11 -3.20 7.19
CA ALA A 13 7.18 -2.68 8.05
C ALA A 13 6.85 -1.30 8.65
N ALA A 14 6.19 -0.42 7.88
CA ALA A 14 5.85 0.92 8.34
C ALA A 14 4.64 0.94 9.29
N LEU A 15 3.60 0.14 9.02
CA LEU A 15 2.36 0.11 9.79
C LEU A 15 2.36 -0.96 10.89
N GLY A 16 3.18 -2.01 10.75
CA GLY A 16 3.28 -3.11 11.72
C GLY A 16 1.92 -3.71 12.06
N PRO A 17 1.48 -3.66 13.33
CA PRO A 17 0.18 -4.20 13.76
C PRO A 17 -1.03 -3.42 13.22
N ARG A 18 -0.83 -2.21 12.68
CA ARG A 18 -1.88 -1.42 12.04
C ARG A 18 -2.05 -1.75 10.55
N PHE A 19 -1.21 -2.64 10.02
CA PHE A 19 -1.25 -3.02 8.62
C PHE A 19 -2.50 -3.86 8.33
N ASP A 20 -3.39 -3.33 7.49
CA ASP A 20 -4.56 -4.05 6.99
C ASP A 20 -4.37 -4.47 5.52
N ILE A 21 -4.33 -5.78 5.27
CA ILE A 21 -4.15 -6.34 3.92
C ILE A 21 -5.37 -6.13 3.02
N ARG A 22 -6.58 -6.02 3.59
CA ARG A 22 -7.79 -5.72 2.82
C ARG A 22 -7.75 -4.28 2.35
N ALA A 23 -7.39 -3.34 3.23
CA ALA A 23 -7.21 -1.93 2.85
C ALA A 23 -6.08 -1.75 1.82
N PHE A 24 -4.99 -2.52 1.93
CA PHE A 24 -3.94 -2.56 0.92
C PHE A 24 -4.47 -3.04 -0.44
N HIS A 25 -5.19 -4.17 -0.48
CA HIS A 25 -5.78 -4.66 -1.73
C HIS A 25 -6.83 -3.70 -2.29
N ASP A 26 -7.63 -3.05 -1.46
CA ASP A 26 -8.61 -2.05 -1.89
C ASP A 26 -7.91 -0.82 -2.50
N THR A 27 -6.80 -0.37 -1.91
CA THR A 27 -5.98 0.72 -2.47
C THR A 27 -5.35 0.34 -3.81
N VAL A 28 -4.92 -0.92 -3.95
CA VAL A 28 -4.27 -1.45 -5.17
C VAL A 28 -5.27 -1.75 -6.28
N LEU A 29 -6.46 -2.28 -5.96
CA LEU A 29 -7.49 -2.70 -6.91
C LEU A 29 -8.52 -1.61 -7.21
N GLY A 30 -8.83 -0.76 -6.23
CA GLY A 30 -9.95 0.18 -6.25
C GLY A 30 -9.80 1.33 -7.25
N ARG A 31 -8.58 1.62 -7.74
CA ARG A 31 -8.36 2.68 -8.74
C ARG A 31 -8.23 2.21 -10.19
N GLY A 32 -8.20 0.90 -10.46
CA GLY A 32 -8.09 0.35 -11.80
C GLY A 32 -6.77 0.68 -12.52
N GLY A 33 -6.16 -0.31 -13.18
CA GLY A 33 -5.10 -0.12 -14.18
C GLY A 33 -4.01 0.91 -13.87
N VAL A 34 -3.55 1.04 -12.62
CA VAL A 34 -2.54 2.03 -12.26
C VAL A 34 -1.14 1.53 -12.62
N THR A 35 -0.30 2.44 -13.10
CA THR A 35 1.11 2.14 -13.36
C THR A 35 1.85 1.88 -12.04
N LEU A 36 2.89 1.04 -12.09
CA LEU A 36 3.75 0.71 -10.94
C LEU A 36 4.22 1.93 -10.11
N PRO A 37 4.66 3.06 -10.71
CA PRO A 37 5.02 4.25 -9.95
C PRO A 37 3.85 4.89 -9.20
N MET A 38 2.65 4.96 -9.81
CA MET A 38 1.46 5.46 -9.10
C MET A 38 1.07 4.56 -7.93
N LEU A 39 1.21 3.25 -8.07
CA LEU A 39 0.95 2.30 -7.00
C LEU A 39 1.86 2.57 -5.79
N ARG A 40 3.13 2.89 -6.05
CA ARG A 40 4.12 3.19 -5.01
C ARG A 40 3.77 4.46 -4.24
N GLU A 41 3.42 5.54 -4.93
CA GLU A 41 3.00 6.80 -4.30
C GLU A 41 1.72 6.64 -3.48
N GLN A 42 0.75 5.88 -3.98
CA GLN A 42 -0.49 5.65 -3.25
C GLN A 42 -0.30 4.82 -1.99
N VAL A 43 0.54 3.79 -2.04
CA VAL A 43 0.89 3.01 -0.84
C VAL A 43 1.61 3.89 0.18
N ASP A 44 2.51 4.78 -0.27
CA ASP A 44 3.20 5.72 0.62
C ASP A 44 2.23 6.70 1.29
N GLN A 45 1.31 7.30 0.52
CA GLN A 45 0.25 8.16 1.05
C GLN A 45 -0.67 7.41 2.03
N TRP A 46 -1.06 6.18 1.69
CA TRP A 46 -1.90 5.35 2.54
C TRP A 46 -1.20 5.03 3.87
N ILE A 47 0.10 4.68 3.84
CA ILE A 47 0.90 4.47 5.05
C ILE A 47 0.91 5.73 5.92
N GLN A 48 1.08 6.92 5.34
CA GLN A 48 1.06 8.17 6.09
C GLN A 48 -0.30 8.42 6.76
N VAL A 49 -1.39 8.10 6.08
CA VAL A 49 -2.75 8.23 6.62
C VAL A 49 -2.99 7.24 7.76
N GLU A 50 -2.67 5.96 7.55
CA GLU A 50 -2.90 4.90 8.54
C GLU A 50 -1.96 5.00 9.75
N SER A 51 -0.73 5.50 9.56
CA SER A 51 0.20 5.79 10.65
C SER A 51 -0.26 6.97 11.51
N LYS A 52 -1.02 7.91 10.94
CA LYS A 52 -1.55 9.09 11.65
C LYS A 52 -2.93 8.87 12.27
N LYS A 53 -3.63 7.81 11.87
CA LYS A 53 -4.92 7.43 12.44
C LYS A 53 -4.75 6.93 13.87
#